data_AF-A0A126ZFK4-F1
#
_entry.id   AF-A0A126ZFK4-F1
#
_cell.length_a   1.000
_cell.length_b   1.000
_cell.length_c   1.000
_cell.angle_alpha   90.00
_cell.angle_beta   90.00
_cell.angle_gamma   90.00
#
_symmetry.space_group_name_H-M   'P 1'
#
loop_
_entity.id
_entity.type
_entity.pdbx_description
1 polymer ?
#
loop_
_entity_poly.entity_id
_entity_poly.type
_entity_poly.pdbx_seq_one_letter_code
_entity_poly.pdbx_strand_id
1 'polypeptide(L)'
;MKAAATTRLCIAGAAMLASAMISSWAFGQKVEAQPAVLPPTHATASGAPAVGPVTADPLIERGRYLARVGDCVSCHTGPSKVPFAGGLPMKTPFGTIVSTNITPDKDAGIGNYTEEDFARALREGVRKDGKRLYPAMPYPSFTRLTDDDTHALYAFFQRGVAAQSAKPPSTDLPWPFNMRFLMMGWNLLYLDKGTYQPDTARSAEWNRGAYLVQGLGHCADCHTPRGMLGAVKANSERKGDSYMAGALIDDWLAQPLRHMDRPTAAQWPTEDMVTYLQTGRTAHTAAFGPMSQVVENSTQYMSREDLASIAVYLQSVGAPANTAAPTVAPQAAVVAAADKQPATQQLRAGTVAGAGAMVYLNNCNACHRSSGTGADSTFPALAGNSVVNAKDPTSLIRIVLAGSAMPATVKAPSALAMPGFGWRLTDANVADLLSFARGSWGNKAEAVTAAQVAGVRKSLPEPTAKP
;
A
#
# COMPACT_ATOMS: atom_id res chain seq x y z
N MET A 1 -8.27 69.91 33.24
CA MET A 1 -9.39 68.96 33.36
C MET A 1 -9.29 67.94 32.23
N LYS A 2 -9.09 66.66 32.58
CA LYS A 2 -9.38 65.38 31.87
C LYS A 2 -8.95 65.27 30.38
N ALA A 3 -7.83 64.60 30.05
CA ALA A 3 -7.62 63.14 29.85
C ALA A 3 -8.26 62.61 28.55
N ALA A 4 -7.71 61.74 27.70
CA ALA A 4 -6.40 61.13 27.42
C ALA A 4 -6.64 60.15 26.23
N ALA A 5 -5.73 60.00 25.25
CA ALA A 5 -5.59 58.77 24.42
C ALA A 5 -4.41 58.85 23.41
N THR A 6 -3.23 58.46 23.89
CA THR A 6 -2.27 57.47 23.34
C THR A 6 -2.25 57.12 21.82
N THR A 7 -1.12 57.46 21.20
CA THR A 7 -0.19 56.60 20.42
C THR A 7 -0.71 55.70 19.29
N ARG A 8 -0.39 56.07 18.03
CA ARG A 8 -0.27 55.18 16.87
C ARG A 8 1.14 55.26 16.30
N LEU A 9 1.91 54.16 16.43
CA LEU A 9 3.21 53.97 15.78
C LEU A 9 3.31 52.51 15.30
N CYS A 10 3.95 52.33 14.14
CA CYS A 10 4.50 51.07 13.61
C CYS A 10 3.56 50.05 12.93
N ILE A 11 3.13 50.30 11.68
CA ILE A 11 2.98 49.23 10.66
C ILE A 11 3.22 49.84 9.26
N ALA A 12 4.48 49.94 8.81
CA ALA A 12 4.81 50.21 7.40
C ALA A 12 6.26 49.79 7.09
N GLY A 13 6.62 48.54 7.36
CA GLY A 13 8.00 48.06 7.15
C GLY A 13 8.18 46.56 6.87
N ALA A 14 7.10 45.80 6.64
CA ALA A 14 7.17 44.34 6.49
C ALA A 14 6.63 43.80 5.14
N ALA A 15 6.34 44.66 4.16
CA ALA A 15 5.66 44.27 2.93
C ALA A 15 6.53 44.28 1.66
N MET A 16 7.86 44.52 1.74
CA MET A 16 8.73 44.65 0.55
C MET A 16 9.91 43.66 0.48
N LEU A 17 9.96 42.63 1.34
CA LEU A 17 10.99 41.57 1.25
C LEU A 17 10.44 40.17 0.90
N ALA A 18 9.14 40.04 0.63
CA ALA A 18 8.49 38.76 0.33
C ALA A 18 8.28 38.48 -1.17
N SER A 19 8.76 39.34 -2.08
CA SER A 19 8.47 39.22 -3.53
C SER A 19 9.70 39.00 -4.42
N ALA A 20 10.87 38.68 -3.86
CA ALA A 20 12.12 38.50 -4.63
C ALA A 20 12.82 37.14 -4.45
N MET A 21 12.14 36.10 -3.94
CA MET A 21 12.74 34.76 -3.75
C MET A 21 11.96 33.61 -4.39
N ILE A 22 11.20 33.87 -5.47
CA ILE A 22 10.45 32.84 -6.22
C ILE A 22 11.06 32.58 -7.63
N SER A 23 12.10 33.29 -8.04
CA SER A 23 12.59 33.26 -9.44
C SER A 23 13.99 32.66 -9.65
N SER A 24 14.40 31.68 -8.84
CA SER A 24 15.70 30.99 -9.03
C SER A 24 15.64 29.45 -8.94
N TRP A 25 14.44 28.86 -8.99
CA TRP A 25 14.24 27.41 -9.11
C TRP A 25 13.97 26.99 -10.57
N ALA A 26 14.76 27.54 -11.47
CA ALA A 26 14.86 27.07 -12.85
C ALA A 26 16.32 27.26 -13.27
N PHE A 27 16.89 26.24 -13.90
CA PHE A 27 18.28 26.08 -14.35
C PHE A 27 19.27 25.45 -13.36
N GLY A 28 19.61 24.18 -13.65
CA GLY A 28 21.00 23.74 -13.51
C GLY A 28 21.27 22.47 -12.71
N GLN A 29 20.56 21.37 -12.92
CA GLN A 29 21.14 20.04 -12.66
C GLN A 29 21.47 19.38 -14.00
N LYS A 30 22.74 19.48 -14.38
CA LYS A 30 23.34 18.61 -15.41
C LYS A 30 23.32 17.19 -14.85
N VAL A 31 22.50 16.32 -15.43
CA VAL A 31 22.54 14.89 -15.19
C VAL A 31 23.75 14.37 -15.96
N GLU A 32 24.82 14.06 -15.24
CA GLU A 32 25.97 13.35 -15.79
C GLU A 32 25.57 11.88 -15.95
N ALA A 33 25.53 11.41 -17.20
CA ALA A 33 25.10 10.07 -17.54
C ALA A 33 26.10 9.05 -16.99
N GLN A 34 25.69 8.27 -15.98
CA GLN A 34 26.42 7.09 -15.56
C GLN A 34 26.18 5.94 -16.56
N PRO A 35 27.21 5.15 -16.90
CA PRO A 35 27.08 4.07 -17.88
C PRO A 35 26.10 3.01 -17.39
N ALA A 36 25.23 2.58 -18.30
CA ALA A 36 24.17 1.61 -18.05
C ALA A 36 24.75 0.25 -17.61
N VAL A 37 24.51 -0.10 -16.35
CA VAL A 37 24.63 -1.48 -15.89
C VAL A 37 23.36 -2.21 -16.35
N LEU A 38 23.53 -3.17 -17.25
CA LEU A 38 22.47 -4.03 -17.77
C LEU A 38 21.71 -4.72 -16.60
N PRO A 39 20.36 -4.67 -16.54
CA PRO A 39 19.64 -5.54 -15.63
C PRO A 39 19.69 -6.99 -16.15
N PRO A 40 19.91 -8.00 -15.28
CA PRO A 40 19.94 -9.39 -15.71
C PRO A 40 18.54 -9.84 -16.18
N THR A 41 18.56 -10.63 -17.24
CA THR A 41 17.46 -11.39 -17.83
C THR A 41 16.61 -12.11 -16.78
N HIS A 42 15.28 -12.11 -16.97
CA HIS A 42 14.30 -12.83 -16.17
C HIS A 42 14.65 -14.31 -16.01
N ALA A 43 15.30 -14.64 -14.90
CA ALA A 43 15.32 -15.98 -14.34
C ALA A 43 14.15 -16.07 -13.35
N THR A 44 13.29 -17.05 -13.57
CA THR A 44 12.32 -17.56 -12.60
C THR A 44 13.04 -17.92 -11.30
N ALA A 45 13.00 -17.02 -10.33
CA ALA A 45 13.41 -17.30 -8.95
C ALA A 45 12.24 -16.91 -8.04
N SER A 46 11.18 -17.75 -8.07
CA SER A 46 10.20 -17.79 -7.00
C SER A 46 10.87 -18.44 -5.80
N GLY A 47 11.20 -17.63 -4.81
CA GLY A 47 11.76 -18.07 -3.55
C GLY A 47 11.69 -16.90 -2.60
N ALA A 48 10.61 -16.82 -1.82
CA ALA A 48 10.55 -15.93 -0.67
C ALA A 48 11.83 -16.14 0.16
N PRO A 49 12.49 -15.08 0.66
CA PRO A 49 13.70 -15.22 1.47
C PRO A 49 13.41 -16.17 2.64
N ALA A 50 14.17 -17.26 2.74
CA ALA A 50 13.98 -18.25 3.79
C ALA A 50 14.29 -17.60 5.14
N VAL A 51 13.23 -17.27 5.90
CA VAL A 51 13.32 -17.02 7.33
C VAL A 51 13.78 -18.34 7.97
N GLY A 52 14.69 -18.27 8.96
CA GLY A 52 15.37 -19.44 9.55
C GLY A 52 14.44 -20.60 10.00
N PRO A 53 15.01 -21.77 10.33
CA PRO A 53 14.23 -22.98 10.62
C PRO A 53 13.19 -22.74 11.73
N VAL A 54 12.02 -23.37 11.58
CA VAL A 54 10.96 -23.38 12.62
C VAL A 54 11.56 -23.94 13.91
N THR A 55 11.57 -23.12 14.96
CA THR A 55 12.09 -23.51 16.28
C THR A 55 10.99 -24.15 17.10
N ALA A 56 11.33 -25.14 17.93
CA ALA A 56 10.37 -25.72 18.88
C ALA A 56 9.99 -24.77 20.05
N ASP A 57 10.69 -23.63 20.19
CA ASP A 57 10.39 -22.61 21.22
C ASP A 57 9.13 -21.80 20.83
N PRO A 58 8.02 -21.90 21.60
CA PRO A 58 6.77 -21.20 21.29
C PRO A 58 6.91 -19.67 21.28
N LEU A 59 7.84 -19.11 22.07
CA LEU A 59 8.06 -17.67 22.12
C LEU A 59 8.73 -17.16 20.85
N ILE A 60 9.77 -17.87 20.38
CA ILE A 60 10.45 -17.54 19.12
C ILE A 60 9.51 -17.73 17.93
N GLU A 61 8.69 -18.78 17.95
CA GLU A 61 7.68 -19.02 16.92
C GLU A 61 6.61 -17.92 16.90
N ARG A 62 6.13 -17.47 18.07
CA ARG A 62 5.24 -16.30 18.18
C ARG A 62 5.89 -15.05 17.59
N GLY A 63 7.15 -14.79 17.91
CA GLY A 63 7.90 -13.67 17.36
C GLY A 63 8.07 -13.76 15.84
N ARG A 64 8.35 -14.96 15.31
CA ARG A 64 8.43 -15.23 13.87
C ARG A 64 7.10 -14.95 13.17
N TYR A 65 5.99 -15.38 13.78
CA TYR A 65 4.64 -15.09 13.30
C TYR A 65 4.37 -13.58 13.27
N LEU A 66 4.65 -12.87 14.37
CA LEU A 66 4.45 -11.42 14.45
C LEU A 66 5.36 -10.66 13.46
N ALA A 67 6.59 -11.11 13.22
CA ALA A 67 7.47 -10.52 12.21
C ALA A 67 6.95 -10.69 10.78
N ARG A 68 6.20 -11.77 10.50
CA ARG A 68 5.45 -11.96 9.26
C ARG A 68 4.24 -11.04 9.21
N VAL A 69 3.43 -10.95 10.26
CA VAL A 69 2.28 -10.03 10.35
C VAL A 69 2.73 -8.58 10.13
N GLY A 70 3.86 -8.19 10.72
CA GLY A 70 4.48 -6.87 10.59
C GLY A 70 5.21 -6.60 9.28
N ASP A 71 5.16 -7.54 8.33
CA ASP A 71 5.84 -7.50 7.04
C ASP A 71 7.32 -7.09 7.11
N CYS A 72 8.00 -7.42 8.21
CA CYS A 72 9.33 -6.91 8.52
C CYS A 72 10.35 -7.34 7.45
N VAL A 73 10.16 -8.53 6.87
CA VAL A 73 11.04 -9.09 5.84
C VAL A 73 10.98 -8.29 4.54
N SER A 74 9.83 -7.75 4.15
CA SER A 74 9.68 -6.98 2.91
C SER A 74 10.46 -5.68 2.98
N CYS A 75 10.45 -5.01 4.14
CA CYS A 75 11.17 -3.73 4.31
C CYS A 75 12.65 -3.94 4.62
N HIS A 76 12.99 -4.94 5.44
CA HIS A 76 14.36 -5.17 5.90
C HIS A 76 15.14 -6.18 5.04
N THR A 77 14.70 -6.46 3.82
CA THR A 77 15.47 -7.26 2.84
C THR A 77 15.73 -6.41 1.61
N GLY A 78 16.98 -5.97 1.45
CA GLY A 78 17.39 -5.16 0.31
C GLY A 78 17.81 -5.99 -0.92
N PRO A 79 18.52 -5.36 -1.88
CA PRO A 79 19.00 -6.00 -3.11
C PRO A 79 19.88 -7.24 -2.89
N SER A 80 20.52 -7.39 -1.72
CA SER A 80 21.29 -8.58 -1.36
C SER A 80 20.44 -9.84 -1.21
N LYS A 81 19.10 -9.69 -1.06
CA LYS A 81 18.13 -10.77 -0.81
C LYS A 81 18.39 -11.57 0.48
N VAL A 82 19.29 -11.09 1.33
CA VAL A 82 19.55 -11.70 2.64
C VAL A 82 18.46 -11.20 3.60
N PRO A 83 17.62 -12.10 4.18
CA PRO A 83 16.53 -11.70 5.05
C PRO A 83 17.01 -10.78 6.18
N PHE A 84 16.29 -9.68 6.41
CA PHE A 84 16.50 -8.75 7.53
C PHE A 84 17.83 -7.97 7.53
N ALA A 85 18.69 -8.17 6.53
CA ALA A 85 19.99 -7.50 6.41
C ALA A 85 19.91 -6.02 5.97
N GLY A 86 18.70 -5.51 5.70
CA GLY A 86 18.44 -4.14 5.29
C GLY A 86 18.87 -3.82 3.86
N GLY A 87 18.96 -2.54 3.55
CA GLY A 87 19.45 -2.02 2.27
C GLY A 87 18.38 -1.80 1.21
N LEU A 88 17.10 -1.89 1.54
CA LEU A 88 16.02 -1.57 0.61
C LEU A 88 15.89 -0.04 0.47
N PRO A 89 16.06 0.53 -0.74
CA PRO A 89 15.81 1.94 -0.98
C PRO A 89 14.30 2.19 -1.20
N MET A 90 13.71 3.03 -0.37
CA MET A 90 12.33 3.50 -0.47
C MET A 90 12.33 4.96 -0.91
N LYS A 91 11.76 5.23 -2.09
CA LYS A 91 11.63 6.59 -2.61
C LYS A 91 10.47 7.27 -1.88
N THR A 92 10.72 8.46 -1.33
CA THR A 92 9.67 9.29 -0.73
C THR A 92 9.71 10.69 -1.34
N PRO A 93 8.64 11.49 -1.19
CA PRO A 93 8.66 12.90 -1.57
C PRO A 93 9.76 13.73 -0.88
N PHE A 94 10.32 13.23 0.22
CA PHE A 94 11.35 13.89 1.01
C PHE A 94 12.78 13.39 0.70
N GLY A 95 12.92 12.45 -0.25
CA GLY A 95 14.18 11.78 -0.60
C GLY A 95 14.12 10.26 -0.38
N THR A 96 15.24 9.59 -0.59
CA THR A 96 15.34 8.13 -0.47
C THR A 96 15.70 7.72 0.95
N ILE A 97 14.88 6.87 1.56
CA ILE A 97 15.14 6.25 2.86
C ILE A 97 15.62 4.82 2.62
N VAL A 98 16.65 4.39 3.34
CA VAL A 98 17.21 3.04 3.22
C VAL A 98 16.94 2.26 4.51
N SER A 99 16.41 1.05 4.38
CA SER A 99 16.16 0.17 5.53
C SER A 99 17.46 -0.33 6.18
N THR A 100 17.43 -0.50 7.51
CA THR A 100 18.59 -0.93 8.30
C THR A 100 18.67 -2.45 8.43
N ASN A 101 19.84 -2.97 8.75
CA ASN A 101 19.99 -4.35 9.19
C ASN A 101 19.39 -4.52 10.60
N ILE A 102 18.49 -5.49 10.77
CA ILE A 102 17.82 -5.82 12.05
C ILE A 102 18.10 -7.26 12.50
N THR A 103 19.15 -7.89 11.98
CA THR A 103 19.65 -9.19 12.44
C THR A 103 20.38 -9.05 13.78
N PRO A 104 20.64 -10.15 14.52
CA PRO A 104 21.33 -10.08 15.81
C PRO A 104 22.86 -9.90 15.70
N ASP A 105 23.35 -9.45 14.55
CA ASP A 105 24.75 -9.06 14.42
C ASP A 105 25.06 -7.89 15.36
N LYS A 106 26.17 -8.00 16.10
CA LYS A 106 26.55 -7.02 17.14
C LYS A 106 27.09 -5.72 16.56
N ASP A 107 27.68 -5.76 15.36
CA ASP A 107 28.37 -4.62 14.75
C ASP A 107 27.52 -3.92 13.69
N ALA A 108 26.75 -4.69 12.93
CA ALA A 108 25.96 -4.22 11.80
C ALA A 108 24.44 -4.21 12.07
N GLY A 109 23.97 -5.03 13.00
CA GLY A 109 22.54 -5.22 13.30
C GLY A 109 22.12 -4.69 14.67
N ILE A 110 21.14 -5.37 15.28
CA ILE A 110 20.56 -5.04 16.58
C ILE A 110 21.05 -5.96 17.71
N GLY A 111 22.13 -6.74 17.49
CA GLY A 111 22.63 -7.72 18.47
C GLY A 111 23.01 -7.14 19.85
N ASN A 112 23.29 -5.83 19.90
CA ASN A 112 23.60 -5.12 21.14
C ASN A 112 22.40 -4.37 21.77
N TYR A 113 21.20 -4.46 21.20
CA TYR A 113 20.00 -3.83 21.78
C TYR A 113 19.55 -4.62 23.02
N THR A 114 19.20 -3.91 24.10
CA THR A 114 18.37 -4.51 25.15
C THR A 114 16.93 -4.62 24.67
N GLU A 115 16.09 -5.33 25.42
CA GLU A 115 14.66 -5.36 25.12
C GLU A 115 14.02 -3.98 25.22
N GLU A 116 14.43 -3.14 26.19
CA GLU A 116 13.92 -1.76 26.27
C GLU A 116 14.36 -0.92 25.06
N ASP A 117 15.61 -1.07 24.60
CA ASP A 117 16.08 -0.39 23.40
C ASP A 117 15.28 -0.81 22.16
N PHE A 118 14.99 -2.11 22.03
CA PHE A 118 14.19 -2.66 20.94
C PHE A 118 12.75 -2.13 20.99
N ALA A 119 12.10 -2.21 22.16
CA ALA A 119 10.75 -1.73 22.36
C ALA A 119 10.62 -0.23 22.07
N ARG A 120 11.62 0.57 22.48
CA ARG A 120 11.67 2.02 22.23
C ARG A 120 11.89 2.35 20.76
N ALA A 121 12.72 1.58 20.05
CA ALA A 121 12.87 1.74 18.60
C ALA A 121 11.57 1.38 17.86
N LEU A 122 10.94 0.27 18.26
CA LEU A 122 9.73 -0.26 17.63
C LEU A 122 8.50 0.62 17.85
N ARG A 123 8.28 1.11 19.08
CA ARG A 123 7.05 1.81 19.49
C ARG A 123 7.16 3.34 19.52
N GLU A 124 8.39 3.87 19.63
CA GLU A 124 8.62 5.32 19.74
C GLU A 124 9.53 5.89 18.66
N GLY A 125 10.07 5.01 17.79
CA GLY A 125 11.01 5.41 16.75
C GLY A 125 12.30 5.98 17.33
N VAL A 126 12.80 5.50 18.48
CA VAL A 126 14.09 5.93 19.05
C VAL A 126 15.07 4.76 19.08
N ARG A 127 16.13 4.89 18.31
CA ARG A 127 17.21 3.90 18.28
C ARG A 127 17.98 3.87 19.59
N LYS A 128 18.79 2.82 19.78
CA LYS A 128 19.73 2.71 20.91
C LYS A 128 20.67 3.91 21.03
N ASP A 129 21.12 4.49 19.91
CA ASP A 129 21.99 5.67 19.88
C ASP A 129 21.26 7.00 20.13
N GLY A 130 19.97 6.96 20.49
CA GLY A 130 19.13 8.13 20.73
C GLY A 130 18.60 8.81 19.46
N LYS A 131 19.06 8.41 18.26
CA LYS A 131 18.56 9.00 17.02
C LYS A 131 17.13 8.54 16.74
N ARG A 132 16.32 9.48 16.26
CA ARG A 132 14.92 9.21 15.87
C ARG A 132 14.85 8.58 14.47
N LEU A 133 14.01 7.56 14.32
CA LEU A 133 13.67 6.94 13.05
C LEU A 133 12.81 7.90 12.22
N TYR A 134 12.87 7.76 10.90
CA TYR A 134 11.87 8.38 10.03
C TYR A 134 10.63 7.49 10.00
N PRO A 135 9.41 8.06 9.88
CA PRO A 135 8.16 7.31 9.89
C PRO A 135 7.90 6.50 8.59
N ALA A 136 8.96 6.22 7.81
CA ALA A 136 8.96 5.12 6.85
C ALA A 136 9.00 3.76 7.55
N MET A 137 9.60 3.71 8.74
CA MET A 137 9.37 2.61 9.68
C MET A 137 8.06 2.91 10.43
N PRO A 138 7.05 2.02 10.41
CA PRO A 138 5.70 2.32 10.88
C PRO A 138 5.55 2.25 12.42
N TYR A 139 6.49 2.83 13.17
CA TYR A 139 6.38 2.94 14.64
C TYR A 139 5.11 3.63 15.14
N PRO A 140 4.48 4.60 14.42
CA PRO A 140 3.20 5.16 14.85
C PRO A 140 2.06 4.14 14.90
N SER A 141 2.15 3.07 14.10
CA SER A 141 1.24 1.92 14.16
C SER A 141 1.73 0.89 15.18
N PHE A 142 3.03 0.58 15.19
CA PHE A 142 3.58 -0.45 16.09
C PHE A 142 3.53 -0.07 17.57
N THR A 143 3.31 1.20 17.91
CA THR A 143 3.02 1.63 19.30
C THR A 143 1.85 0.86 19.94
N ARG A 144 0.95 0.29 19.13
CA ARG A 144 -0.19 -0.51 19.57
C ARG A 144 0.18 -1.88 20.13
N LEU A 145 1.39 -2.37 19.87
CA LEU A 145 1.86 -3.68 20.33
C LEU A 145 1.84 -3.81 21.85
N THR A 146 1.40 -4.97 22.33
CA THR A 146 1.53 -5.35 23.74
C THR A 146 3.00 -5.58 24.11
N ASP A 147 3.31 -5.55 25.40
CA ASP A 147 4.66 -5.88 25.87
C ASP A 147 5.02 -7.34 25.53
N ASP A 148 4.09 -8.28 25.69
CA ASP A 148 4.31 -9.70 25.33
C ASP A 148 4.64 -9.90 23.84
N ASP A 149 3.96 -9.19 22.94
CA ASP A 149 4.23 -9.29 21.50
C ASP A 149 5.54 -8.60 21.13
N THR A 150 5.89 -7.52 21.83
CA THR A 150 7.19 -6.85 21.69
C THR A 150 8.32 -7.75 22.17
N HIS A 151 8.13 -8.44 23.29
CA HIS A 151 9.06 -9.42 23.85
C HIS A 151 9.28 -10.60 22.90
N ALA A 152 8.19 -11.16 22.35
CA ALA A 152 8.26 -12.24 21.37
C ALA A 152 9.04 -11.84 20.11
N LEU A 153 8.77 -10.65 19.57
CA LEU A 153 9.53 -10.09 18.44
C LEU A 153 11.02 -9.95 18.78
N TYR A 154 11.34 -9.37 19.94
CA TYR A 154 12.72 -9.22 20.40
C TYR A 154 13.42 -10.59 20.51
N ALA A 155 12.78 -11.57 21.14
CA ALA A 155 13.30 -12.93 21.27
C ALA A 155 13.53 -13.60 19.91
N PHE A 156 12.64 -13.40 18.94
CA PHE A 156 12.80 -13.91 17.58
C PHE A 156 13.97 -13.25 16.86
N PHE A 157 14.10 -11.94 16.88
CA PHE A 157 15.24 -11.29 16.21
C PHE A 157 16.57 -11.62 16.88
N GLN A 158 16.62 -11.76 18.21
CA GLN A 158 17.86 -12.08 18.92
C GLN A 158 18.30 -13.54 18.80
N ARG A 159 17.35 -14.48 18.70
CA ARG A 159 17.63 -15.92 18.79
C ARG A 159 17.15 -16.76 17.61
N GLY A 160 16.15 -16.29 16.88
CA GLY A 160 15.54 -16.98 15.73
C GLY A 160 16.01 -16.50 14.35
N VAL A 161 16.74 -15.40 14.28
CA VAL A 161 17.29 -14.84 13.02
C VAL A 161 18.80 -15.07 12.95
N ALA A 162 19.30 -15.46 11.78
CA ALA A 162 20.73 -15.58 11.55
C ALA A 162 21.40 -14.19 11.54
N ALA A 163 22.49 -14.03 12.28
CA ALA A 163 23.29 -12.80 12.26
C ALA A 163 23.87 -12.54 10.86
N GLN A 164 23.83 -11.28 10.41
CA GLN A 164 24.38 -10.85 9.13
C GLN A 164 25.21 -9.58 9.32
N SER A 165 26.44 -9.57 8.83
CA SER A 165 27.39 -8.46 8.99
C SER A 165 27.21 -7.34 7.95
N ALA A 166 26.15 -7.40 7.13
CA ALA A 166 25.86 -6.42 6.09
C ALA A 166 25.60 -5.02 6.68
N LYS A 167 26.30 -4.00 6.16
CA LYS A 167 26.17 -2.60 6.57
C LYS A 167 25.56 -1.79 5.42
N PRO A 168 24.21 -1.78 5.27
CA PRO A 168 23.57 -1.02 4.21
C PRO A 168 23.87 0.48 4.34
N PRO A 169 23.84 1.23 3.22
CA PRO A 169 24.12 2.66 3.25
C PRO A 169 23.13 3.39 4.17
N SER A 170 23.61 4.41 4.87
CA SER A 170 22.74 5.25 5.70
C SER A 170 21.81 6.08 4.83
N THR A 171 20.60 6.32 5.32
CA THR A 171 19.68 7.30 4.72
C THR A 171 20.32 8.69 4.72
N ASP A 172 20.43 9.29 3.53
CA ASP A 172 20.88 10.66 3.32
C ASP A 172 19.76 11.46 2.65
N LEU A 173 19.13 12.36 3.40
CA LEU A 173 18.02 13.20 2.92
C LEU A 173 18.52 14.62 2.66
N PRO A 174 17.93 15.37 1.72
CA PRO A 174 18.25 16.78 1.55
C PRO A 174 17.89 17.61 2.78
N TRP A 175 18.57 18.74 2.96
CA TRP A 175 18.18 19.72 3.97
C TRP A 175 16.75 20.26 3.71
N PRO A 176 15.90 20.47 4.73
CA PRO A 176 16.16 20.28 6.16
C PRO A 176 15.86 18.86 6.68
N PHE A 177 15.44 17.92 5.82
CA PHE A 177 14.98 16.60 6.24
C PHE A 177 16.08 15.69 6.80
N ASN A 178 17.37 15.98 6.57
CA ASN A 178 18.48 15.31 7.26
C ASN A 178 18.57 15.63 8.77
N MET A 179 17.93 16.70 9.23
CA MET A 179 17.99 17.15 10.63
C MET A 179 17.11 16.25 11.52
N ARG A 180 17.69 15.14 11.99
CA ARG A 180 16.98 14.10 12.76
C ARG A 180 16.19 14.59 13.98
N PHE A 181 16.59 15.70 14.61
CA PHE A 181 15.86 16.25 15.75
C PHE A 181 14.46 16.77 15.39
N LEU A 182 14.20 17.12 14.12
CA LEU A 182 12.87 17.54 13.66
C LEU A 182 11.82 16.44 13.88
N MET A 183 12.24 15.17 13.94
CA MET A 183 11.35 14.05 14.26
C MET A 183 10.83 14.09 15.70
N MET A 184 11.44 14.85 16.61
CA MET A 184 10.87 15.09 17.94
C MET A 184 9.57 15.89 17.82
N GLY A 185 9.57 16.96 17.02
CA GLY A 185 8.37 17.75 16.75
C GLY A 185 7.33 16.95 15.96
N TRP A 186 7.77 16.17 14.98
CA TRP A 186 6.87 15.28 14.24
C TRP A 186 6.20 14.24 15.15
N ASN A 187 6.96 13.59 16.05
CA ASN A 187 6.41 12.64 17.02
C ASN A 187 5.43 13.31 17.97
N LEU A 188 5.70 14.53 18.43
CA LEU A 188 4.79 15.27 19.30
C LEU A 188 3.41 15.48 18.64
N LEU A 189 3.37 15.65 17.31
CA LEU A 189 2.15 15.88 16.56
C LEU A 189 1.42 14.59 16.15
N TYR A 190 2.17 13.54 15.80
CA TYR A 190 1.62 12.39 15.07
C TYR A 190 1.79 11.03 15.76
N LEU A 191 2.61 10.92 16.81
CA LEU A 191 2.77 9.67 17.56
C LEU A 191 1.75 9.60 18.70
N ASP A 192 0.66 8.86 18.48
CA ASP A 192 -0.32 8.54 19.50
C ASP A 192 0.15 7.34 20.34
N LYS A 193 0.97 7.64 21.36
CA LYS A 193 1.62 6.61 22.19
C LYS A 193 0.61 5.74 22.92
N GLY A 194 0.89 4.44 22.97
CA GLY A 194 0.21 3.52 23.86
C GLY A 194 -0.29 2.27 23.15
N THR A 195 -0.33 1.18 23.92
CA THR A 195 -0.79 -0.12 23.45
C THR A 195 -2.27 -0.06 23.07
N TYR A 196 -2.70 -0.96 22.18
CA TYR A 196 -4.10 -1.07 21.81
C TYR A 196 -4.97 -1.34 23.04
N GLN A 197 -6.05 -0.58 23.16
CA GLN A 197 -7.03 -0.74 24.23
C GLN A 197 -8.31 -1.35 23.65
N PRO A 198 -8.69 -2.57 24.07
CA PRO A 198 -9.93 -3.21 23.60
C PRO A 198 -11.16 -2.34 23.85
N ASP A 199 -12.01 -2.24 22.85
CA ASP A 199 -13.32 -1.63 22.95
C ASP A 199 -14.30 -2.63 23.56
N THR A 200 -14.81 -2.32 24.76
CA THR A 200 -15.70 -3.20 25.53
C THR A 200 -17.09 -3.34 24.89
N ALA A 201 -17.47 -2.46 23.97
CA ALA A 201 -18.71 -2.57 23.21
C ALA A 201 -18.57 -3.46 21.95
N ARG A 202 -17.37 -4.00 21.69
CA ARG A 202 -17.06 -4.82 20.52
C ARG A 202 -16.68 -6.24 20.92
N SER A 203 -16.86 -7.17 19.99
CA SER A 203 -16.47 -8.57 20.21
C SER A 203 -14.96 -8.73 20.33
N ALA A 204 -14.51 -9.84 20.90
CA ALA A 204 -13.10 -10.19 20.97
C ALA A 204 -12.46 -10.31 19.57
N GLU A 205 -13.20 -10.88 18.61
CA GLU A 205 -12.80 -10.99 17.20
C GLU A 205 -12.59 -9.62 16.55
N TRP A 206 -13.53 -8.69 16.77
CA TRP A 206 -13.38 -7.33 16.24
C TRP A 206 -12.16 -6.63 16.83
N ASN A 207 -11.95 -6.76 18.15
CA ASN A 207 -10.79 -6.18 18.83
C ASN A 207 -9.47 -6.80 18.34
N ARG A 208 -9.46 -8.10 18.05
CA ARG A 208 -8.30 -8.77 17.45
C ARG A 208 -8.00 -8.21 16.06
N GLY A 209 -9.02 -8.01 15.24
CA GLY A 209 -8.88 -7.39 13.92
C GLY A 209 -8.35 -5.96 13.99
N ALA A 210 -8.92 -5.15 14.87
CA ALA A 210 -8.48 -3.77 15.12
C ALA A 210 -7.01 -3.71 15.56
N TYR A 211 -6.60 -4.60 16.49
CA TYR A 211 -5.22 -4.72 16.94
C TYR A 211 -4.25 -5.02 15.79
N LEU A 212 -4.59 -5.99 14.94
CA LEU A 212 -3.76 -6.38 13.81
C LEU A 212 -3.68 -5.27 12.76
N VAL A 213 -4.82 -4.67 12.40
CA VAL A 213 -4.89 -3.65 11.34
C VAL A 213 -4.25 -2.32 11.75
N GLN A 214 -4.46 -1.88 12.99
CA GLN A 214 -3.89 -0.63 13.52
C GLN A 214 -2.45 -0.79 14.00
N GLY A 215 -2.05 -2.01 14.38
CA GLY A 215 -0.72 -2.37 14.86
C GLY A 215 0.19 -2.89 13.74
N LEU A 216 0.60 -4.15 13.86
CA LEU A 216 1.61 -4.75 12.96
C LEU A 216 1.20 -4.78 11.48
N GLY A 217 -0.07 -5.01 11.17
CA GLY A 217 -0.54 -5.00 9.79
C GLY A 217 -0.53 -3.60 9.16
N HIS A 218 -0.43 -2.54 9.97
CA HIS A 218 -0.23 -1.13 9.60
C HIS A 218 -1.02 -0.69 8.35
N CYS A 219 -2.25 -1.20 8.16
CA CYS A 219 -2.90 -1.10 6.85
C CYS A 219 -3.20 0.36 6.49
N ALA A 220 -3.35 1.21 7.51
CA ALA A 220 -3.61 2.63 7.38
C ALA A 220 -2.44 3.38 6.74
N ASP A 221 -1.21 2.89 6.87
CA ASP A 221 -0.03 3.52 6.26
C ASP A 221 -0.11 3.52 4.74
N CYS A 222 -0.82 2.55 4.16
CA CYS A 222 -1.07 2.48 2.73
C CYS A 222 -2.44 3.00 2.32
N HIS A 223 -3.47 2.69 3.12
CA HIS A 223 -4.86 2.90 2.74
C HIS A 223 -5.48 4.18 3.30
N THR A 224 -4.72 5.05 3.97
CA THR A 224 -5.18 6.37 4.44
C THR A 224 -4.38 7.49 3.78
N PRO A 225 -5.03 8.57 3.26
CA PRO A 225 -4.32 9.72 2.72
C PRO A 225 -3.32 10.31 3.72
N ARG A 226 -2.17 10.74 3.24
CA ARG A 226 -1.16 11.44 4.04
C ARG A 226 -1.34 12.97 3.95
N GLY A 227 -0.94 13.66 5.02
CA GLY A 227 -0.83 15.12 5.05
C GLY A 227 0.50 15.60 4.45
N MET A 228 0.69 16.92 4.39
CA MET A 228 1.91 17.53 3.83
C MET A 228 3.20 17.12 4.57
N LEU A 229 3.11 16.81 5.86
CA LEU A 229 4.24 16.34 6.68
C LEU A 229 4.43 14.81 6.66
N GLY A 230 3.80 14.11 5.72
CA GLY A 230 3.98 12.68 5.49
C GLY A 230 3.26 11.76 6.48
N ALA A 231 2.63 12.27 7.54
CA ALA A 231 1.81 11.47 8.45
C ALA A 231 0.47 11.09 7.80
N VAL A 232 -0.06 9.91 8.11
CA VAL A 232 -1.45 9.56 7.76
C VAL A 232 -2.42 10.54 8.43
N LYS A 233 -3.47 10.95 7.71
CA LYS A 233 -4.47 11.88 8.25
C LYS A 233 -5.29 11.28 9.39
N ALA A 234 -5.40 9.97 9.44
CA ALA A 234 -6.05 9.22 10.51
C ALA A 234 -5.41 7.83 10.65
N ASN A 235 -5.21 7.36 11.88
CA ASN A 235 -4.59 6.07 12.17
C ASN A 235 -5.53 5.08 12.89
N SER A 236 -6.77 5.47 13.13
CA SER A 236 -7.85 4.60 13.62
C SER A 236 -9.21 5.14 13.18
N GLU A 237 -10.25 4.31 13.31
CA GLU A 237 -11.64 4.68 12.98
C GLU A 237 -12.16 5.85 13.84
N ARG A 238 -11.56 6.08 15.00
CA ARG A 238 -11.90 7.18 15.93
C ARG A 238 -11.35 8.54 15.48
N LYS A 239 -10.42 8.57 14.51
CA LYS A 239 -9.74 9.78 14.04
C LYS A 239 -10.35 10.36 12.76
N GLY A 240 -11.53 9.88 12.36
CA GLY A 240 -12.39 10.48 11.34
C GLY A 240 -12.36 9.81 9.96
N ASP A 241 -13.09 10.41 9.03
CA ASP A 241 -13.46 9.81 7.74
C ASP A 241 -12.31 9.64 6.73
N SER A 242 -11.12 10.14 7.02
CA SER A 242 -9.96 9.86 6.18
C SER A 242 -9.40 8.45 6.39
N TYR A 243 -9.67 7.83 7.55
CA TYR A 243 -9.13 6.51 7.89
C TYR A 243 -9.60 5.45 6.89
N MET A 244 -8.65 4.79 6.21
CA MET A 244 -8.89 3.76 5.20
C MET A 244 -9.66 4.24 3.95
N ALA A 245 -9.64 5.54 3.64
CA ALA A 245 -10.33 6.13 2.49
C ALA A 245 -9.60 5.94 1.13
N GLY A 246 -8.45 5.27 1.13
CA GLY A 246 -7.59 5.04 -0.02
C GLY A 246 -6.57 6.16 -0.23
N ALA A 247 -5.42 5.84 -0.82
CA ALA A 247 -4.35 6.80 -1.10
C ALA A 247 -3.50 6.39 -2.30
N LEU A 248 -2.91 7.36 -3.00
CA LEU A 248 -1.88 7.09 -4.00
C LEU A 248 -0.53 6.89 -3.31
N ILE A 249 0.13 5.77 -3.61
CA ILE A 249 1.46 5.40 -3.12
C ILE A 249 2.22 4.74 -4.26
N ASP A 250 3.41 5.23 -4.58
CA ASP A 250 4.26 4.72 -5.66
C ASP A 250 3.51 4.57 -7.01
N ASP A 251 2.68 5.57 -7.34
CA ASP A 251 1.79 5.59 -8.50
C ASP A 251 0.81 4.41 -8.57
N TRP A 252 0.46 3.85 -7.42
CA TRP A 252 -0.64 2.90 -7.24
C TRP A 252 -1.67 3.51 -6.30
N LEU A 253 -2.95 3.43 -6.68
CA LEU A 253 -4.04 3.69 -5.77
C LEU A 253 -4.24 2.47 -4.86
N ALA A 254 -3.81 2.60 -3.61
CA ALA A 254 -4.27 1.74 -2.52
C ALA A 254 -5.78 1.98 -2.34
N GLN A 255 -6.58 0.96 -2.63
CA GLN A 255 -8.04 1.08 -2.66
C GLN A 255 -8.60 1.42 -1.28
N PRO A 256 -9.70 2.18 -1.16
CA PRO A 256 -10.37 2.33 0.14
C PRO A 256 -10.72 0.96 0.75
N LEU A 257 -10.44 0.79 2.05
CA LEU A 257 -10.82 -0.39 2.84
C LEU A 257 -12.00 -0.12 3.78
N ARG A 258 -12.54 1.10 3.78
CA ARG A 258 -13.76 1.49 4.50
C ARG A 258 -14.97 1.47 3.57
N HIS A 259 -16.17 1.46 4.15
CA HIS A 259 -17.40 1.71 3.39
C HIS A 259 -17.38 3.09 2.74
N MET A 260 -17.71 3.13 1.45
CA MET A 260 -17.75 4.33 0.62
C MET A 260 -19.01 4.33 -0.24
N ASP A 261 -19.22 5.39 -1.01
CA ASP A 261 -20.26 5.57 -2.03
C ASP A 261 -20.08 4.69 -3.29
N ARG A 262 -19.21 3.67 -3.22
CA ARG A 262 -18.78 2.80 -4.33
C ARG A 262 -18.27 1.45 -3.81
N PRO A 263 -18.05 0.44 -4.68
CA PRO A 263 -17.53 -0.86 -4.24
C PRO A 263 -16.13 -0.75 -3.62
N THR A 264 -15.93 -1.39 -2.48
CA THR A 264 -14.72 -1.46 -1.67
C THR A 264 -14.60 -2.84 -1.04
N ALA A 265 -13.43 -3.15 -0.47
CA ALA A 265 -13.23 -4.42 0.23
C ALA A 265 -14.07 -4.54 1.52
N ALA A 266 -14.54 -3.44 2.09
CA ALA A 266 -15.39 -3.44 3.29
C ALA A 266 -16.75 -4.12 3.07
N GLN A 267 -17.20 -4.26 1.82
CA GLN A 267 -18.48 -4.90 1.48
C GLN A 267 -18.31 -6.35 1.01
N TRP A 268 -17.09 -6.88 0.98
CA TRP A 268 -16.86 -8.26 0.58
C TRP A 268 -17.36 -9.23 1.65
N PRO A 269 -17.84 -10.43 1.25
CA PRO A 269 -17.98 -11.54 2.17
C PRO A 269 -16.67 -11.80 2.92
N THR A 270 -16.77 -12.20 4.19
CA THR A 270 -15.60 -12.47 5.04
C THR A 270 -14.66 -13.49 4.40
N GLU A 271 -15.21 -14.54 3.80
CA GLU A 271 -14.42 -15.58 3.13
C GLU A 271 -13.65 -15.06 1.90
N ASP A 272 -14.20 -14.09 1.16
CA ASP A 272 -13.50 -13.48 0.03
C ASP A 272 -12.31 -12.65 0.52
N MET A 273 -12.46 -11.93 1.63
CA MET A 273 -11.35 -11.19 2.25
C MET A 273 -10.26 -12.15 2.76
N VAL A 274 -10.65 -13.21 3.48
CA VAL A 274 -9.71 -14.24 3.95
C VAL A 274 -8.97 -14.86 2.78
N THR A 275 -9.69 -15.25 1.72
CA THR A 275 -9.08 -15.83 0.52
C THR A 275 -8.12 -14.85 -0.13
N TYR A 276 -8.53 -13.59 -0.32
CA TYR A 276 -7.69 -12.55 -0.90
C TYR A 276 -6.39 -12.34 -0.10
N LEU A 277 -6.47 -12.25 1.22
CA LEU A 277 -5.29 -12.06 2.07
C LEU A 277 -4.39 -13.32 2.11
N GLN A 278 -4.91 -14.52 1.83
CA GLN A 278 -4.11 -15.74 1.76
C GLN A 278 -3.46 -16.00 0.40
N THR A 279 -4.11 -15.59 -0.69
CA THR A 279 -3.74 -16.02 -2.05
C THR A 279 -3.46 -14.87 -3.01
N GLY A 280 -3.86 -13.65 -2.63
CA GLY A 280 -3.83 -12.47 -3.48
C GLY A 280 -4.86 -12.50 -4.59
N ARG A 281 -5.83 -13.42 -4.59
CA ARG A 281 -6.86 -13.50 -5.63
C ARG A 281 -8.15 -14.17 -5.14
N THR A 282 -9.27 -13.70 -5.65
CA THR A 282 -10.59 -14.34 -5.47
C THR A 282 -11.21 -14.62 -6.84
N ALA A 283 -12.47 -15.07 -6.87
CA ALA A 283 -13.24 -15.15 -8.11
C ALA A 283 -13.42 -13.78 -8.81
N HIS A 284 -13.28 -12.67 -8.08
CA HIS A 284 -13.76 -11.37 -8.55
C HIS A 284 -12.71 -10.25 -8.51
N THR A 285 -11.56 -10.46 -7.87
CA THR A 285 -10.48 -9.48 -7.78
C THR A 285 -9.12 -10.14 -7.59
N ALA A 286 -8.04 -9.37 -7.78
CA ALA A 286 -6.67 -9.82 -7.61
C ALA A 286 -5.79 -8.69 -7.06
N ALA A 287 -4.77 -9.08 -6.30
CA ALA A 287 -3.74 -8.19 -5.79
C ALA A 287 -2.83 -7.72 -6.93
N PHE A 288 -2.36 -6.49 -6.80
CA PHE A 288 -1.45 -5.84 -7.74
C PHE A 288 -0.56 -4.86 -6.98
N GLY A 289 0.52 -4.42 -7.65
CA GLY A 289 1.45 -3.45 -7.08
C GLY A 289 2.01 -3.91 -5.71
N PRO A 290 2.17 -2.99 -4.74
CA PRO A 290 2.70 -3.33 -3.42
C PRO A 290 1.89 -4.40 -2.66
N MET A 291 0.57 -4.51 -2.88
CA MET A 291 -0.24 -5.53 -2.21
C MET A 291 0.12 -6.95 -2.62
N SER A 292 0.69 -7.17 -3.81
CA SER A 292 1.21 -8.50 -4.16
C SER A 292 2.34 -8.91 -3.21
N GLN A 293 3.24 -7.99 -2.86
CA GLN A 293 4.34 -8.27 -1.93
C GLN A 293 3.84 -8.47 -0.49
N VAL A 294 2.86 -7.67 -0.05
CA VAL A 294 2.22 -7.85 1.27
C VAL A 294 1.64 -9.25 1.41
N VAL A 295 0.94 -9.73 0.37
CA VAL A 295 0.41 -11.10 0.38
C VAL A 295 1.54 -12.12 0.35
N GLU A 296 2.52 -11.94 -0.53
CA GLU A 296 3.62 -12.89 -0.72
C GLU A 296 4.49 -13.04 0.53
N ASN A 297 4.74 -11.96 1.27
CA ASN A 297 5.70 -11.98 2.37
C ASN A 297 5.06 -11.99 3.76
N SER A 298 3.81 -11.56 3.88
CA SER A 298 3.11 -11.35 5.14
C SER A 298 1.80 -12.15 5.24
N THR A 299 0.71 -11.68 4.62
CA THR A 299 -0.65 -12.10 5.01
C THR A 299 -0.95 -13.56 4.70
N GLN A 300 -0.27 -14.18 3.73
CA GLN A 300 -0.43 -15.61 3.45
C GLN A 300 -0.01 -16.53 4.61
N TYR A 301 0.84 -16.02 5.52
CA TYR A 301 1.34 -16.77 6.68
C TYR A 301 0.51 -16.53 7.94
N MET A 302 -0.50 -15.66 7.88
CA MET A 302 -1.39 -15.40 8.99
C MET A 302 -2.36 -16.57 9.21
N SER A 303 -2.75 -16.79 10.47
CA SER A 303 -3.77 -17.78 10.78
C SER A 303 -5.11 -17.37 10.14
N ARG A 304 -5.97 -18.36 9.87
CA ARG A 304 -7.28 -18.07 9.28
C ARG A 304 -8.13 -17.20 10.22
N GLU A 305 -7.99 -17.43 11.52
CA GLU A 305 -8.69 -16.71 12.58
C GLU A 305 -8.29 -15.23 12.62
N ASP A 306 -7.01 -14.93 12.45
CA ASP A 306 -6.52 -13.54 12.41
C ASP A 306 -6.97 -12.83 11.13
N LEU A 307 -6.98 -13.53 9.99
CA LEU A 307 -7.50 -12.99 8.74
C LEU A 307 -9.02 -12.74 8.78
N ALA A 308 -9.77 -13.63 9.43
CA ALA A 308 -11.20 -13.43 9.67
C ALA A 308 -11.44 -12.23 10.61
N SER A 309 -10.63 -12.10 11.67
CA SER A 309 -10.69 -10.95 12.57
C SER A 309 -10.41 -9.63 11.83
N ILE A 310 -9.40 -9.60 10.96
CA ILE A 310 -9.12 -8.45 10.08
C ILE A 310 -10.33 -8.11 9.22
N ALA A 311 -10.95 -9.12 8.60
CA ALA A 311 -12.14 -8.91 7.76
C ALA A 311 -13.30 -8.32 8.57
N VAL A 312 -13.61 -8.87 9.76
CA VAL A 312 -14.66 -8.37 10.66
C VAL A 312 -14.41 -6.92 11.06
N TYR A 313 -13.17 -6.55 11.37
CA TYR A 313 -12.83 -5.17 11.68
C TYR A 313 -13.02 -4.26 10.46
N LEU A 314 -12.44 -4.57 9.30
CA LEU A 314 -12.51 -3.75 8.08
C LEU A 314 -13.96 -3.54 7.61
N GLN A 315 -14.79 -4.58 7.67
CA GLN A 315 -16.22 -4.51 7.33
C GLN A 315 -17.01 -3.55 8.24
N SER A 316 -16.49 -3.19 9.42
CA SER A 316 -17.12 -2.22 10.31
C SER A 316 -16.71 -0.77 10.03
N VAL A 317 -15.57 -0.55 9.34
CA VAL A 317 -14.98 0.79 9.21
C VAL A 317 -15.81 1.64 8.26
N GLY A 318 -16.31 2.77 8.75
CA GLY A 318 -17.15 3.69 7.97
C GLY A 318 -18.55 3.14 7.66
N ALA A 319 -18.94 2.01 8.25
CA ALA A 319 -20.28 1.47 8.07
C ALA A 319 -21.34 2.51 8.49
N PRO A 320 -22.42 2.69 7.71
CA PRO A 320 -23.48 3.63 8.06
C PRO A 320 -24.07 3.32 9.44
N ALA A 321 -24.24 4.34 10.29
CA ALA A 321 -24.97 4.18 11.54
C ALA A 321 -26.46 3.93 11.23
N ASN A 322 -26.95 2.73 11.54
CA ASN A 322 -28.38 2.38 11.48
C ASN A 322 -29.08 2.52 10.11
N THR A 323 -28.49 2.02 9.02
CA THR A 323 -29.24 1.79 7.76
C THR A 323 -28.99 0.39 7.20
N ALA A 324 -30.07 -0.22 6.69
CA ALA A 324 -30.04 -1.53 6.04
C ALA A 324 -29.29 -1.47 4.70
N ALA A 325 -28.30 -2.37 4.56
CA ALA A 325 -27.62 -2.78 3.33
C ALA A 325 -26.90 -1.68 2.49
N PRO A 326 -25.79 -2.02 1.81
CA PRO A 326 -25.02 -1.05 1.04
C PRO A 326 -25.86 -0.41 -0.09
N THR A 327 -25.69 0.89 -0.30
CA THR A 327 -26.21 1.64 -1.47
C THR A 327 -25.62 1.17 -2.80
N VAL A 328 -24.62 0.29 -2.74
CA VAL A 328 -23.87 -0.28 -3.86
C VAL A 328 -24.19 -1.77 -3.96
N ALA A 329 -24.59 -2.23 -5.14
CA ALA A 329 -24.86 -3.64 -5.39
C ALA A 329 -23.60 -4.49 -5.12
N PRO A 330 -23.71 -5.63 -4.42
CA PRO A 330 -22.59 -6.55 -4.26
C PRO A 330 -22.00 -6.97 -5.61
N GLN A 331 -20.67 -7.05 -5.71
CA GLN A 331 -20.00 -7.39 -6.97
C GLN A 331 -20.52 -8.69 -7.58
N ALA A 332 -20.80 -9.71 -6.76
CA ALA A 332 -21.38 -10.98 -7.20
C ALA A 332 -22.72 -10.81 -7.93
N ALA A 333 -23.58 -9.88 -7.48
CA ALA A 333 -24.84 -9.59 -8.16
C ALA A 333 -24.63 -8.89 -9.51
N VAL A 334 -23.64 -7.99 -9.59
CA VAL A 334 -23.25 -7.33 -10.84
C VAL A 334 -22.70 -8.36 -11.84
N VAL A 335 -21.82 -9.25 -11.39
CA VAL A 335 -21.27 -10.37 -12.18
C VAL A 335 -22.38 -11.29 -12.68
N ALA A 336 -23.33 -11.68 -11.83
CA ALA A 336 -24.46 -12.54 -12.20
C ALA A 336 -25.39 -11.89 -13.26
N ALA A 337 -25.50 -10.57 -13.26
CA ALA A 337 -26.29 -9.82 -14.24
C ALA A 337 -25.52 -9.49 -15.53
N ALA A 338 -24.19 -9.63 -15.54
CA ALA A 338 -23.33 -9.13 -16.60
C ALA A 338 -23.63 -9.73 -17.98
N ASP A 339 -24.03 -11.00 -18.05
CA ASP A 339 -24.39 -11.66 -19.32
C ASP A 339 -25.61 -11.06 -20.01
N LYS A 340 -26.49 -10.41 -19.26
CA LYS A 340 -27.74 -9.79 -19.75
C LYS A 340 -27.54 -8.32 -20.12
N GLN A 341 -26.36 -7.75 -19.87
CA GLN A 341 -26.09 -6.33 -20.12
C GLN A 341 -25.96 -6.05 -21.63
N PRO A 342 -26.44 -4.89 -22.13
CA PRO A 342 -26.37 -4.55 -23.55
C PRO A 342 -24.96 -4.61 -24.14
N ALA A 343 -23.96 -4.15 -23.39
CA ALA A 343 -22.55 -4.20 -23.81
C ALA A 343 -22.08 -5.63 -24.13
N THR A 344 -22.50 -6.62 -23.33
CA THR A 344 -22.19 -8.04 -23.56
C THR A 344 -22.82 -8.56 -24.84
N GLN A 345 -24.10 -8.24 -25.05
CA GLN A 345 -24.83 -8.68 -26.24
C GLN A 345 -24.22 -8.08 -27.51
N GLN A 346 -23.87 -6.79 -27.48
CA GLN A 346 -23.22 -6.10 -28.59
C GLN A 346 -21.83 -6.67 -28.90
N LEU A 347 -21.01 -6.95 -27.87
CA LEU A 347 -19.69 -7.56 -28.03
C LEU A 347 -19.80 -8.94 -28.68
N ARG A 348 -20.76 -9.77 -28.26
CA ARG A 348 -21.00 -11.11 -28.84
C ARG A 348 -21.54 -11.06 -30.25
N ALA A 349 -22.40 -10.09 -30.55
CA ALA A 349 -22.98 -9.90 -31.88
C ALA A 349 -22.03 -9.19 -32.86
N GLY A 350 -20.88 -8.68 -32.40
CA GLY A 350 -19.97 -7.88 -33.22
C GLY A 350 -20.56 -6.52 -33.62
N THR A 351 -21.58 -6.04 -32.91
CA THR A 351 -22.31 -4.79 -33.21
C THR A 351 -21.88 -3.62 -32.33
N VAL A 352 -20.76 -3.76 -31.61
CA VAL A 352 -20.23 -2.70 -30.76
C VAL A 352 -19.89 -1.45 -31.55
N ALA A 353 -20.30 -0.31 -31.03
CA ALA A 353 -19.90 1.00 -31.53
C ALA A 353 -18.83 1.61 -30.61
N GLY A 354 -17.87 2.33 -31.21
CA GLY A 354 -16.85 3.09 -30.50
C GLY A 354 -15.49 2.41 -30.41
N ALA A 355 -14.44 3.22 -30.45
CA ALA A 355 -13.05 2.76 -30.48
C ALA A 355 -12.71 1.88 -29.25
N GLY A 356 -13.19 2.24 -28.05
CA GLY A 356 -12.92 1.51 -26.82
C GLY A 356 -13.41 0.06 -26.82
N ALA A 357 -14.63 -0.17 -27.31
CA ALA A 357 -15.21 -1.52 -27.40
C ALA A 357 -14.45 -2.40 -28.40
N MET A 358 -14.00 -1.82 -29.52
CA MET A 358 -13.16 -2.51 -30.51
C MET A 358 -11.78 -2.84 -29.95
N VAL A 359 -11.17 -1.91 -29.21
CA VAL A 359 -9.90 -2.18 -28.52
C VAL A 359 -10.08 -3.32 -27.50
N TYR A 360 -11.18 -3.33 -26.74
CA TYR A 360 -11.49 -4.39 -25.78
C TYR A 360 -11.63 -5.75 -26.46
N LEU A 361 -12.43 -5.83 -27.53
CA LEU A 361 -12.68 -7.07 -28.27
C LEU A 361 -11.38 -7.67 -28.81
N ASN A 362 -10.48 -6.82 -29.33
CA ASN A 362 -9.25 -7.24 -29.98
C ASN A 362 -8.11 -7.61 -29.01
N ASN A 363 -8.12 -7.08 -27.78
CA ASN A 363 -6.96 -7.19 -26.88
C ASN A 363 -7.28 -7.81 -25.50
N CYS A 364 -8.54 -7.74 -25.02
CA CYS A 364 -8.87 -8.05 -23.62
C CYS A 364 -9.90 -9.17 -23.48
N ASN A 365 -10.83 -9.28 -24.44
CA ASN A 365 -11.98 -10.20 -24.39
C ASN A 365 -11.59 -11.68 -24.23
N ALA A 366 -10.44 -12.12 -24.76
CA ALA A 366 -10.02 -13.52 -24.63
C ALA A 366 -9.87 -13.98 -23.17
N CYS A 367 -9.44 -13.07 -22.28
CA CYS A 367 -9.24 -13.36 -20.86
C CYS A 367 -10.40 -12.86 -19.99
N HIS A 368 -10.85 -11.63 -20.23
CA HIS A 368 -11.89 -10.99 -19.42
C HIS A 368 -13.33 -11.30 -19.87
N ARG A 369 -13.49 -12.01 -20.99
CA ARG A 369 -14.76 -12.38 -21.65
C ARG A 369 -15.56 -11.19 -22.14
N SER A 370 -16.47 -11.41 -23.09
CA SER A 370 -17.36 -10.36 -23.59
C SER A 370 -18.28 -9.79 -22.50
N SER A 371 -18.53 -10.55 -21.45
CA SER A 371 -19.32 -10.15 -20.28
C SER A 371 -18.52 -9.43 -19.20
N GLY A 372 -17.20 -9.30 -19.35
CA GLY A 372 -16.34 -8.71 -18.33
C GLY A 372 -16.30 -9.51 -17.02
N THR A 373 -16.81 -10.75 -17.01
CA THR A 373 -16.83 -11.60 -15.81
C THR A 373 -15.50 -12.31 -15.56
N GLY A 374 -14.61 -12.34 -16.55
CA GLY A 374 -13.32 -13.03 -16.44
C GLY A 374 -13.47 -14.53 -16.21
N ALA A 375 -12.53 -15.10 -15.46
CA ALA A 375 -12.52 -16.50 -15.07
C ALA A 375 -12.07 -16.59 -13.62
N ASP A 376 -12.86 -17.28 -12.79
CA ASP A 376 -12.67 -17.34 -11.35
C ASP A 376 -11.22 -17.68 -10.96
N SER A 377 -10.66 -16.92 -10.03
CA SER A 377 -9.30 -17.07 -9.51
C SER A 377 -8.17 -16.99 -10.54
N THR A 378 -8.48 -16.66 -11.80
CA THR A 378 -7.54 -16.66 -12.92
C THR A 378 -7.47 -15.30 -13.59
N PHE A 379 -8.61 -14.80 -14.06
CA PHE A 379 -8.77 -13.49 -14.66
C PHE A 379 -9.85 -12.75 -13.89
N PRO A 380 -9.50 -11.69 -13.12
CA PRO A 380 -10.46 -11.02 -12.27
C PRO A 380 -11.60 -10.44 -13.11
N ALA A 381 -12.81 -10.51 -12.54
CA ALA A 381 -13.97 -9.84 -13.12
C ALA A 381 -13.69 -8.33 -13.22
N LEU A 382 -14.06 -7.74 -14.36
CA LEU A 382 -14.12 -6.29 -14.56
C LEU A 382 -15.50 -5.74 -14.17
N ALA A 383 -16.54 -6.57 -14.26
CA ALA A 383 -17.89 -6.23 -13.81
C ALA A 383 -17.94 -6.07 -12.28
N GLY A 384 -18.41 -4.92 -11.82
CA GLY A 384 -18.56 -4.57 -10.40
C GLY A 384 -17.24 -4.46 -9.63
N ASN A 385 -16.09 -4.48 -10.30
CA ASN A 385 -14.78 -4.50 -9.67
C ASN A 385 -14.45 -3.14 -9.03
N SER A 386 -13.96 -3.13 -7.80
CA SER A 386 -13.64 -1.89 -7.06
C SER A 386 -12.55 -1.05 -7.73
N VAL A 387 -11.55 -1.69 -8.36
CA VAL A 387 -10.48 -1.01 -9.11
C VAL A 387 -11.04 -0.35 -10.37
N VAL A 388 -11.94 -1.04 -11.08
CA VAL A 388 -12.62 -0.47 -12.25
C VAL A 388 -13.53 0.69 -11.84
N ASN A 389 -14.19 0.58 -10.69
CA ASN A 389 -15.10 1.61 -10.16
C ASN A 389 -14.41 2.67 -9.28
N ALA A 390 -13.08 2.69 -9.23
CA ALA A 390 -12.35 3.70 -8.47
C ALA A 390 -12.50 5.10 -9.10
N LYS A 391 -12.65 6.13 -8.25
CA LYS A 391 -12.65 7.55 -8.66
C LYS A 391 -11.35 7.91 -9.37
N ASP A 392 -10.23 7.47 -8.83
CA ASP A 392 -8.91 7.63 -9.45
C ASP A 392 -8.56 6.39 -10.31
N PRO A 393 -8.44 6.52 -11.65
CA PRO A 393 -8.14 5.41 -12.54
C PRO A 393 -6.65 5.04 -12.62
N THR A 394 -5.76 5.67 -11.85
CA THR A 394 -4.29 5.52 -11.97
C THR A 394 -3.83 4.05 -11.99
N SER A 395 -4.25 3.23 -11.01
CA SER A 395 -3.90 1.80 -10.99
C SER A 395 -4.41 1.05 -12.21
N LEU A 396 -5.64 1.34 -12.65
CA LEU A 396 -6.25 0.67 -13.79
C LEU A 396 -5.51 1.01 -15.09
N ILE A 397 -5.15 2.28 -15.28
CA ILE A 397 -4.30 2.74 -16.39
C ILE A 397 -2.95 2.04 -16.35
N ARG A 398 -2.30 2.02 -15.19
CA ARG A 398 -1.00 1.39 -15.00
C ARG A 398 -1.02 -0.10 -15.33
N ILE A 399 -2.04 -0.84 -14.88
CA ILE A 399 -2.20 -2.27 -15.18
C ILE A 399 -2.30 -2.50 -16.70
N VAL A 400 -3.06 -1.67 -17.43
CA VAL A 400 -3.14 -1.80 -18.89
C VAL A 400 -1.83 -1.44 -19.57
N LEU A 401 -1.13 -0.40 -19.13
CA LEU A 401 0.11 0.05 -19.76
C LEU A 401 1.29 -0.88 -19.48
N ALA A 402 1.52 -1.23 -18.21
CA ALA A 402 2.70 -1.95 -17.74
C ALA A 402 2.46 -3.44 -17.47
N GLY A 403 1.20 -3.87 -17.44
CA GLY A 403 0.83 -5.20 -16.96
C GLY A 403 0.84 -5.29 -15.44
N SER A 404 0.48 -6.45 -14.91
CA SER A 404 0.57 -6.77 -13.48
C SER A 404 0.60 -8.28 -13.27
N ALA A 405 1.27 -8.73 -12.21
CA ALA A 405 1.30 -10.13 -11.81
C ALA A 405 0.70 -10.31 -10.42
N MET A 406 -0.10 -11.36 -10.27
CA MET A 406 -0.58 -11.83 -8.97
C MET A 406 0.58 -12.50 -8.21
N PRO A 407 0.58 -12.44 -6.86
CA PRO A 407 1.62 -13.08 -6.07
C PRO A 407 1.53 -14.62 -6.19
N ALA A 408 2.69 -15.27 -6.11
CA ALA A 408 2.77 -16.72 -5.88
C ALA A 408 2.69 -16.98 -4.37
N THR A 409 1.72 -17.77 -3.93
CA THR A 409 1.56 -18.12 -2.52
C THR A 409 1.54 -19.63 -2.33
N VAL A 410 1.68 -20.10 -1.08
CA VAL A 410 1.59 -21.52 -0.74
C VAL A 410 0.27 -22.15 -1.22
N LYS A 411 -0.84 -21.39 -1.13
CA LYS A 411 -2.18 -21.85 -1.54
C LYS A 411 -2.53 -21.53 -2.99
N ALA A 412 -1.77 -20.65 -3.65
CA ALA A 412 -1.97 -20.27 -5.05
C ALA A 412 -0.58 -20.05 -5.72
N PRO A 413 0.15 -21.13 -6.06
CA PRO A 413 1.55 -21.03 -6.48
C PRO A 413 1.74 -20.41 -7.87
N SER A 414 0.70 -20.35 -8.70
CA SER A 414 0.79 -19.81 -10.06
C SER A 414 0.78 -18.28 -10.07
N ALA A 415 1.91 -17.64 -10.38
CA ALA A 415 1.99 -16.18 -10.58
C ALA A 415 1.36 -15.77 -11.94
N LEU A 416 0.03 -15.64 -11.98
CA LEU A 416 -0.68 -15.25 -13.20
C LEU A 416 -0.43 -13.77 -13.50
N ALA A 417 -0.09 -13.47 -14.75
CA ALA A 417 0.25 -12.12 -15.19
C ALA A 417 -0.65 -11.65 -16.33
N MET A 418 -1.09 -10.40 -16.25
CA MET A 418 -1.68 -9.66 -17.35
C MET A 418 -0.55 -8.94 -18.09
N PRO A 419 -0.42 -9.10 -19.42
CA PRO A 419 0.61 -8.41 -20.19
C PRO A 419 0.35 -6.90 -20.23
N GLY A 420 1.43 -6.12 -20.35
CA GLY A 420 1.36 -4.69 -20.61
C GLY A 420 1.07 -4.41 -22.08
N PHE A 421 0.18 -3.46 -22.34
CA PHE A 421 -0.22 -3.01 -23.68
C PHE A 421 0.31 -1.63 -24.04
N GLY A 422 1.13 -1.01 -23.19
CA GLY A 422 1.68 0.33 -23.41
C GLY A 422 2.48 0.46 -24.71
N TRP A 423 3.14 -0.60 -25.16
CA TRP A 423 3.88 -0.64 -26.42
C TRP A 423 2.99 -0.70 -27.67
N ARG A 424 1.72 -1.09 -27.52
CA ARG A 424 0.77 -1.33 -28.62
C ARG A 424 -0.33 -0.28 -28.71
N LEU A 425 -0.80 0.23 -27.57
CA LEU A 425 -1.94 1.13 -27.47
C LEU A 425 -1.47 2.56 -27.20
N THR A 426 -1.99 3.49 -28.01
CA THR A 426 -1.84 4.94 -27.80
C THR A 426 -2.62 5.38 -26.57
N ASP A 427 -2.35 6.59 -26.07
CA ASP A 427 -3.07 7.14 -24.92
C ASP A 427 -4.57 7.29 -25.17
N ALA A 428 -4.96 7.65 -26.40
CA ALA A 428 -6.35 7.68 -26.82
C ALA A 428 -7.00 6.28 -26.80
N ASN A 429 -6.32 5.26 -27.34
CA ASN A 429 -6.84 3.90 -27.35
C ASN A 429 -7.07 3.36 -25.93
N VAL A 430 -6.14 3.63 -25.00
CA VAL A 430 -6.28 3.21 -23.60
C VAL A 430 -7.38 4.00 -22.90
N ALA A 431 -7.49 5.30 -23.15
CA ALA A 431 -8.56 6.12 -22.59
C ALA A 431 -9.95 5.64 -23.03
N ASP A 432 -10.14 5.37 -24.31
CA ASP A 432 -11.40 4.84 -24.85
C ASP A 432 -11.70 3.44 -24.31
N LEU A 433 -10.70 2.55 -24.27
CA LEU A 433 -10.81 1.20 -23.71
C LEU A 433 -11.28 1.23 -22.25
N LEU A 434 -10.62 2.04 -21.42
CA LEU A 434 -10.93 2.10 -19.99
C LEU A 434 -12.26 2.79 -19.75
N SER A 435 -12.62 3.82 -20.54
CA SER A 435 -13.94 4.44 -20.48
C SER A 435 -15.04 3.44 -20.82
N PHE A 436 -14.84 2.61 -21.85
CA PHE A 436 -15.76 1.54 -22.19
C PHE A 436 -15.91 0.54 -21.04
N ALA A 437 -14.80 0.03 -20.47
CA ALA A 437 -14.86 -0.93 -19.36
C ALA A 437 -15.53 -0.34 -18.10
N ARG A 438 -15.31 0.95 -17.83
CA ARG A 438 -15.83 1.68 -16.67
C ARG A 438 -17.31 2.05 -16.77
N GLY A 439 -17.87 2.08 -17.98
CA GLY A 439 -19.30 2.25 -18.25
C GLY A 439 -20.04 0.96 -18.59
N SER A 440 -19.36 -0.19 -18.67
CA SER A 440 -19.93 -1.47 -19.10
C SER A 440 -20.26 -2.40 -17.94
N TRP A 441 -21.10 -3.41 -18.20
CA TRP A 441 -21.42 -4.51 -17.27
C TRP A 441 -21.96 -4.10 -15.90
N GLY A 442 -22.60 -2.93 -15.81
CA GLY A 442 -23.12 -2.38 -14.55
C GLY A 442 -22.12 -1.54 -13.76
N ASN A 443 -20.92 -1.30 -14.29
CA ASN A 443 -19.98 -0.34 -13.74
C ASN A 443 -20.51 1.11 -13.89
N LYS A 444 -20.20 1.94 -12.90
CA LYS A 444 -20.68 3.33 -12.81
C LYS A 444 -19.54 4.27 -12.46
N ALA A 445 -18.48 4.26 -13.27
CA ALA A 445 -17.29 5.08 -13.04
C ALA A 445 -17.08 6.11 -14.16
N GLU A 446 -16.48 7.24 -13.83
CA GLU A 446 -16.21 8.33 -14.78
C GLU A 446 -15.28 7.88 -15.91
N ALA A 447 -15.43 8.46 -17.09
CA ALA A 447 -14.56 8.18 -18.23
C ALA A 447 -13.09 8.54 -17.95
N VAL A 448 -12.18 7.83 -18.61
CA VAL A 448 -10.73 8.09 -18.57
C VAL A 448 -10.34 8.97 -19.74
N THR A 449 -9.51 9.97 -19.49
CA THR A 449 -8.99 10.88 -20.53
C THR A 449 -7.62 10.45 -21.02
N ALA A 450 -7.29 10.78 -22.27
CA ALA A 450 -5.95 10.55 -22.83
C ALA A 450 -4.84 11.28 -22.03
N ALA A 451 -5.16 12.45 -21.45
CA ALA A 451 -4.23 13.20 -20.60
C ALA A 451 -3.88 12.44 -19.31
N GLN A 452 -4.86 11.79 -18.66
CA GLN A 452 -4.60 10.93 -17.50
C GLN A 452 -3.70 9.75 -17.90
N VAL A 453 -3.95 9.12 -19.05
CA VAL A 453 -3.11 8.02 -19.55
C VAL A 453 -1.68 8.49 -19.82
N ALA A 454 -1.52 9.61 -20.52
CA ALA A 454 -0.21 10.20 -20.80
C ALA A 454 0.55 10.54 -19.52
N GLY A 455 -0.15 11.02 -18.48
CA GLY A 455 0.42 11.29 -17.15
C GLY A 455 1.01 10.03 -16.52
N VAL A 456 0.23 8.94 -16.45
CA VAL A 456 0.70 7.66 -15.91
C VAL A 456 1.82 7.08 -16.77
N ARG A 457 1.71 7.13 -18.10
CA ARG A 457 2.74 6.60 -19.00
C ARG A 457 4.11 7.22 -18.75
N LYS A 458 4.17 8.52 -18.50
CA LYS A 458 5.43 9.24 -18.21
C LYS A 458 6.07 8.82 -16.89
N SER A 459 5.30 8.27 -15.94
CA SER A 459 5.85 7.80 -14.66
C SER A 459 6.33 6.35 -14.70
N LEU A 460 5.97 5.62 -15.77
CA LEU A 460 6.44 4.25 -15.97
C LEU A 460 7.87 4.25 -16.51
N PRO A 461 8.69 3.27 -16.10
CA PRO A 461 9.97 3.01 -16.76
C PRO A 461 9.72 2.78 -18.26
N GLU A 462 10.64 3.26 -19.11
CA GLU A 462 10.61 2.98 -20.55
C GLU A 462 10.44 1.47 -20.79
N PRO A 463 9.56 1.04 -21.72
CA PRO A 463 9.31 -0.38 -21.94
C PRO A 463 10.62 -1.11 -22.24
N THR A 464 10.97 -2.08 -21.41
CA THR A 464 12.04 -3.03 -21.73
C THR A 464 11.57 -3.83 -22.94
N ALA A 465 12.12 -3.51 -24.12
CA ALA A 465 12.01 -4.16 -25.45
C ALA A 465 10.71 -4.91 -25.81
N LYS A 466 10.24 -4.76 -27.05
CA LYS A 466 9.09 -5.52 -27.58
C LYS A 466 9.22 -7.02 -27.25
N PRO A 467 8.16 -7.67 -26.72
CA PRO A 467 8.15 -9.12 -26.49
C PRO A 467 8.30 -9.92 -27.78
#